data_AF-A0A6N6TFA3-F1
#
_entry.id   AF-A0A6N6TFA3-F1
#
_cell.length_a   1.000
_cell.length_b   1.000
_cell.length_c   1.000
_cell.angle_alpha   90.00
_cell.angle_beta   90.00
_cell.angle_gamma   90.00
#
_symmetry.space_group_name_H-M   'P 1'
#
loop_
_entity.id
_entity.type
_entity.pdbx_description
1 polymer ?
#
loop_
_entity_poly.entity_id
_entity_poly.type
_entity_poly.pdbx_seq_one_letter_code
_entity_poly.pdbx_strand_id
1 'polypeptide(L)'
;MPLQPLPHPRQSNVALTVLATLLLLFGLTLVDAAWRSQRADDAASRALVRELGLTDLSLFTEARYTRHPTQADRHSPFQDHPAALEHFPTGSLMPPVHAP
;
A
#
# COMPACT_ATOMS: atom_id res chain seq x y z
N MET A 1 56.76 -2.90 -15.61
CA MET A 1 55.45 -3.56 -15.83
C MET A 1 54.38 -2.52 -15.57
N PRO A 2 53.72 -1.93 -16.59
CA PRO A 2 52.72 -0.89 -16.35
C PRO A 2 51.46 -1.51 -15.73
N LEU A 3 50.97 -0.90 -14.65
CA LEU A 3 49.74 -1.30 -13.97
C LEU A 3 48.55 -0.91 -14.86
N GLN A 4 47.72 -1.89 -15.21
CA GLN A 4 46.53 -1.69 -16.03
C GLN A 4 45.43 -1.00 -15.19
N PRO A 5 44.85 0.11 -15.65
CA PRO A 5 43.79 0.80 -14.91
C PRO A 5 42.51 -0.04 -14.88
N LEU A 6 41.88 -0.09 -13.71
CA LEU A 6 40.60 -0.78 -13.52
C LEU A 6 39.50 -0.08 -14.33
N PRO A 7 38.60 -0.83 -15.00
CA PRO A 7 37.52 -0.23 -15.78
C PRO A 7 36.53 0.50 -14.87
N HIS A 8 36.24 1.76 -15.18
CA HIS A 8 35.20 2.52 -14.47
C HIS A 8 33.81 1.99 -14.84
N PRO A 9 32.95 1.69 -13.86
CA PRO A 9 31.60 1.21 -14.15
C PRO A 9 30.81 2.28 -14.89
N ARG A 10 30.15 1.89 -15.98
CA ARG A 10 29.23 2.78 -16.71
C ARG A 10 28.11 3.19 -15.76
N GLN A 11 27.69 4.45 -15.80
CA GLN A 11 26.61 4.98 -14.96
C GLN A 11 25.32 4.16 -15.08
N SER A 12 25.04 3.60 -16.25
CA SER A 12 23.93 2.68 -16.49
C SER A 12 23.98 1.41 -15.64
N ASN A 13 25.18 0.85 -15.42
CA ASN A 13 25.34 -0.37 -14.62
C ASN A 13 25.08 -0.07 -13.13
N VAL A 14 25.48 1.11 -12.67
CA VAL A 14 25.17 1.58 -11.31
C VAL A 14 23.65 1.79 -11.16
N ALA A 15 23.01 2.47 -12.11
CA ALA A 15 21.57 2.69 -12.07
C ALA A 15 20.78 1.38 -12.08
N LEU A 16 21.15 0.42 -12.94
CA LEU A 16 20.49 -0.89 -13.03
C LEU A 16 20.69 -1.73 -11.77
N THR A 17 21.88 -1.71 -11.17
CA THR A 17 22.14 -2.44 -9.92
C THR A 17 21.35 -1.85 -8.75
N VAL A 18 21.27 -0.51 -8.65
CA VAL A 18 20.41 0.15 -7.66
C VAL A 18 18.94 -0.21 -7.88
N LEU A 19 18.44 -0.09 -9.12
CA LEU A 19 17.04 -0.41 -9.43
C LEU A 19 16.71 -1.87 -9.12
N ALA A 20 17.58 -2.81 -9.52
CA ALA A 20 17.39 -4.22 -9.23
C ALA A 20 17.37 -4.51 -7.71
N THR A 21 18.25 -3.84 -6.96
CA THR A 21 18.29 -3.95 -5.50
C THR A 21 17.00 -3.42 -4.88
N LEU A 22 16.52 -2.26 -5.32
CA LEU A 22 15.26 -1.67 -4.84
C LEU A 22 14.06 -2.55 -5.15
N LEU A 23 13.97 -3.09 -6.37
CA LEU A 23 12.89 -4.01 -6.76
C LEU A 23 12.93 -5.31 -5.95
N LEU A 24 14.12 -5.85 -5.68
CA LEU A 24 14.28 -7.02 -4.82
C LEU A 24 13.80 -6.73 -3.40
N LEU A 25 14.24 -5.62 -2.79
CA LEU A 25 13.82 -5.22 -1.46
C LEU A 25 12.30 -4.98 -1.39
N PHE A 26 11.73 -4.32 -2.40
CA PHE A 26 10.29 -4.14 -2.53
C PHE A 26 9.56 -5.49 -2.60
N GLY A 27 10.02 -6.42 -3.43
CA GLY A 27 9.46 -7.76 -3.52
C GLY A 27 9.50 -8.51 -2.17
N LEU A 28 10.62 -8.40 -1.43
CA LEU A 28 10.74 -8.98 -0.09
C LEU A 28 9.73 -8.38 0.89
N THR A 29 9.44 -7.07 0.82
CA THR A 29 8.40 -6.45 1.67
C THR A 29 7.00 -6.99 1.37
N LEU A 30 6.70 -7.29 0.10
CA LEU A 30 5.41 -7.89 -0.28
C LEU A 30 5.28 -9.33 0.21
N VAL A 31 6.35 -10.14 0.08
CA VAL A 31 6.38 -11.52 0.57
C VAL A 31 6.23 -11.54 2.09
N ASP A 32 6.95 -10.69 2.79
CA ASP A 32 6.86 -10.54 4.24
C ASP A 32 5.45 -10.10 4.68
N ALA A 33 4.85 -9.12 4.00
CA ALA A 33 3.47 -8.70 4.25
C ALA A 33 2.47 -9.84 4.04
N ALA A 34 2.62 -10.63 2.98
CA ALA A 34 1.76 -11.78 2.70
C ALA A 34 1.92 -12.90 3.75
N TRP A 35 3.14 -13.16 4.22
CA TRP A 35 3.39 -14.11 5.30
C TRP A 35 2.87 -13.64 6.66
N ARG A 36 2.87 -12.34 6.92
CA ARG A 36 2.28 -11.76 8.12
C ARG A 36 0.76 -11.74 8.05
N SER A 37 0.16 -11.43 6.90
CA SER A 37 -1.31 -11.42 6.77
C SER A 37 -1.91 -12.80 6.98
N GLN A 38 -1.23 -13.88 6.55
CA GLN A 38 -1.66 -15.25 6.85
C GLN A 38 -1.54 -15.62 8.34
N ARG A 39 -0.63 -14.97 9.07
CA ARG A 39 -0.41 -15.20 10.51
C ARG A 39 -1.17 -14.21 11.39
N ALA A 40 -1.70 -13.13 10.81
CA ALA A 40 -2.55 -12.19 11.52
C ALA A 40 -3.80 -12.97 11.92
N ASP A 41 -3.86 -13.33 13.20
CA ASP A 41 -5.01 -14.04 13.72
C ASP A 41 -6.18 -13.06 13.86
N ASP A 42 -6.91 -12.91 12.76
CA ASP A 42 -8.12 -12.10 12.71
C ASP A 42 -9.18 -12.57 13.71
N ALA A 43 -9.02 -13.72 14.37
CA ALA A 43 -9.94 -14.18 15.40
C ALA A 43 -10.04 -13.19 16.56
N ALA A 44 -8.93 -12.58 17.00
CA ALA A 44 -8.95 -11.58 18.06
C ALA A 44 -9.72 -10.33 17.62
N SER A 45 -9.46 -9.84 16.41
CA SER A 45 -10.15 -8.69 15.82
C SER A 45 -11.65 -8.96 15.64
N ARG A 46 -12.02 -10.15 15.14
CA ARG A 46 -13.42 -10.57 14.99
C ARG A 46 -14.13 -10.74 16.34
N ALA A 47 -13.44 -11.24 17.35
CA ALA A 47 -13.98 -11.33 18.71
C ALA A 47 -14.30 -9.93 19.26
N LEU A 48 -13.38 -8.98 19.06
CA LEU A 48 -13.57 -7.58 19.46
C LEU A 48 -14.74 -6.92 18.72
N VAL A 49 -14.86 -7.13 17.39
CA VAL A 49 -16.00 -6.66 16.58
C VAL A 49 -17.31 -7.18 17.15
N ARG A 50 -17.36 -8.47 17.51
CA ARG A 50 -18.56 -9.09 18.11
C ARG A 50 -18.86 -8.54 19.50
N GLU A 51 -17.85 -8.36 20.34
CA GLU A 51 -18.01 -7.86 21.72
C GLU A 51 -18.47 -6.39 21.75
N LEU A 52 -17.93 -5.57 20.84
CA LEU A 52 -18.29 -4.15 20.72
C LEU A 52 -19.57 -3.91 19.91
N GLY A 53 -20.17 -4.96 19.33
CA GLY A 53 -21.35 -4.83 18.47
C GLY A 53 -21.10 -4.03 17.19
N LEU A 54 -19.86 -4.04 16.68
CA LEU A 54 -19.52 -3.39 15.42
C LEU A 54 -20.06 -4.21 14.25
N THR A 55 -20.49 -3.53 13.18
CA THR A 55 -21.04 -4.19 12.00
C THR A 55 -19.99 -5.00 11.24
N ASP A 56 -18.73 -4.59 11.27
CA ASP A 56 -17.61 -5.28 10.61
C ASP A 56 -16.26 -4.80 11.16
N LEU A 57 -15.18 -5.48 10.75
CA LEU A 57 -13.80 -5.05 10.93
C LEU A 57 -13.51 -3.79 10.11
N SER A 58 -12.97 -2.78 10.78
CA SER A 58 -12.52 -1.53 10.18
C SER A 58 -11.20 -1.75 9.43
N LEU A 59 -11.20 -1.72 8.10
CA LEU A 59 -9.97 -1.75 7.30
C LEU A 59 -9.29 -0.39 7.26
N PHE A 60 -10.09 0.67 7.29
CA PHE A 60 -9.65 2.07 7.33
C PHE A 60 -10.34 2.79 8.48
N THR A 61 -9.78 3.87 8.99
CA THR A 61 -10.39 4.66 10.09
C THR A 61 -10.91 6.01 9.63
N GLU A 62 -10.73 6.31 8.34
CA GLU A 62 -10.99 7.60 7.72
C GLU A 62 -12.49 7.77 7.43
N ALA A 63 -12.98 9.01 7.53
CA ALA A 63 -14.42 9.28 7.42
C ALA A 63 -14.92 9.26 5.97
N ARG A 64 -14.12 9.79 5.03
CA ARG A 64 -14.48 9.86 3.60
C ARG A 64 -14.51 8.45 3.00
N TYR A 65 -13.41 7.73 3.17
CA TYR A 65 -13.34 6.29 2.88
C TYR A 65 -13.78 5.54 4.11
N THR A 66 -15.10 5.47 4.32
CA THR A 66 -15.67 4.76 5.46
C THR A 66 -14.96 3.42 5.69
N ARG A 67 -15.03 2.96 6.92
CA ARG A 67 -14.24 1.85 7.48
C ARG A 67 -14.18 0.56 6.65
N HIS A 68 -15.09 0.35 5.71
CA HIS A 68 -15.10 -0.78 4.80
C HIS A 68 -15.32 -0.33 3.33
N PRO A 69 -14.65 -0.94 2.33
CA PRO A 69 -14.80 -0.57 0.91
C PRO A 69 -16.24 -0.54 0.41
N THR A 70 -17.11 -1.42 0.92
CA THR A 70 -18.54 -1.48 0.53
C THR A 70 -19.37 -0.33 1.08
N GLN A 71 -18.88 0.36 2.12
CA GLN A 71 -19.57 1.48 2.75
C GLN A 71 -19.01 2.83 2.30
N ALA A 72 -17.88 2.85 1.55
CA ALA A 72 -17.21 4.08 1.15
C ALA A 72 -18.14 4.93 0.27
N ASP A 73 -18.20 6.24 0.54
CA ASP A 73 -18.98 7.16 -0.27
C ASP A 73 -18.35 7.23 -1.68
N ARG A 74 -19.18 7.01 -2.71
CA ARG A 74 -18.79 7.05 -4.13
C ARG A 74 -18.27 8.43 -4.56
N HIS A 75 -18.66 9.47 -3.84
CA HIS A 75 -18.24 10.84 -4.13
C HIS A 75 -16.94 11.23 -3.42
N SER A 76 -16.39 10.40 -2.53
CA SER A 76 -15.16 10.69 -1.78
C SER A 76 -14.01 11.22 -2.65
N PRO A 77 -13.69 10.62 -3.82
CA PRO A 77 -12.59 11.10 -4.67
C PRO A 77 -12.81 12.50 -5.28
N PHE A 78 -14.02 13.05 -5.19
CA PHE A 78 -14.42 14.31 -5.80
C PHE A 78 -14.78 15.40 -4.78
N GLN A 79 -14.56 15.14 -3.48
CA GLN A 79 -14.90 16.11 -2.42
C GLN A 79 -13.86 17.23 -2.29
N ASP A 80 -12.67 17.07 -2.87
CA ASP A 80 -11.65 18.11 -2.91
C ASP A 80 -11.66 18.85 -4.27
N HIS A 81 -10.88 19.93 -4.37
CA HIS A 81 -10.81 20.71 -5.60
C HIS A 81 -10.11 19.94 -6.74
N PRO A 82 -10.37 20.31 -8.01
CA PRO A 82 -9.67 19.71 -9.14
C PRO A 82 -8.14 19.76 -8.93
N ALA A 83 -7.48 18.63 -9.21
CA ALA A 83 -6.04 18.42 -9.02
C ALA A 83 -5.52 18.54 -7.56
N ALA A 84 -6.39 18.49 -6.56
CA ALA A 84 -5.96 18.32 -5.17
C ALA A 84 -5.22 16.98 -4.99
N LEU A 85 -4.18 16.99 -4.16
CA LEU A 85 -3.60 15.76 -3.65
C LEU A 85 -4.48 15.26 -2.51
N GLU A 86 -4.87 13.99 -2.58
CA GLU A 86 -5.66 13.36 -1.55
C GLU A 86 -4.86 13.27 -0.23
N HIS A 87 -5.47 13.69 0.87
CA HIS A 87 -4.88 13.66 2.21
C HIS A 87 -5.06 12.31 2.90
N PHE A 88 -6.03 11.53 2.44
CA PHE A 88 -6.37 10.22 2.98
C PHE A 88 -5.61 9.11 2.25
N PRO A 89 -4.65 8.42 2.91
CA PRO A 89 -3.89 7.31 2.34
C PRO A 89 -4.77 6.26 1.64
N THR A 90 -5.97 6.03 2.17
CA THR A 90 -6.95 5.08 1.61
C THR A 90 -7.33 5.40 0.18
N GLY A 91 -7.30 6.68 -0.24
CA GLY A 91 -7.57 7.08 -1.61
C GLY A 91 -6.58 6.52 -2.64
N SER A 92 -5.39 6.10 -2.23
CA SER A 92 -4.44 5.39 -3.11
C SER A 92 -4.72 3.88 -3.23
N LEU A 93 -5.49 3.32 -2.30
CA LEU A 93 -5.78 1.88 -2.21
C LEU A 93 -7.20 1.56 -2.69
N MET A 94 -8.14 2.50 -2.55
CA MET A 94 -9.53 2.32 -2.92
C MET A 94 -9.76 2.77 -4.37
N PRO A 95 -10.19 1.85 -5.25
CA PRO A 95 -10.61 2.25 -6.59
C PRO A 95 -11.91 3.06 -6.51
N PRO A 96 -12.15 3.97 -7.47
CA PRO A 96 -13.44 4.65 -7.56
C PRO A 96 -14.56 3.62 -7.77
N VAL A 97 -15.55 3.66 -6.87
CA VAL A 97 -16.74 2.80 -6.96
C VAL A 97 -17.54 3.24 -8.19
N HIS A 98 -17.60 2.39 -9.20
CA HIS A 98 -18.37 2.67 -10.41
C HIS A 98 -19.87 2.63 -10.07
N ALA A 99 -20.60 3.68 -10.44
CA ALA A 99 -22.07 3.63 -10.44
C ALA A 99 -22.52 2.71 -11.59
N PRO A 100 -23.56 1.87 -11.38
CA PRO A 100 -24.18 1.11 -12.46
C PRO A 100 -24.84 2.03 -13.49
#